data_AF-A0A0M0KLY0-F1
#
_entry.id   AF-A0A0M0KLY0-F1
#
_cell.length_a   1.000
_cell.length_b   1.000
_cell.length_c   1.000
_cell.angle_alpha   90.00
_cell.angle_beta   90.00
_cell.angle_gamma   90.00
#
_symmetry.space_group_name_H-M   'P 1'
#
loop_
_entity.id
_entity.type
_entity.pdbx_description
1 polymer ?
#
loop_
_entity_poly.entity_id
_entity_poly.type
_entity_poly.pdbx_seq_one_letter_code
_entity_poly.pdbx_strand_id
1 'polypeptide(L)'
;MQVITPFHRRLAELAFIQKERELTEQEYDDFDLCIKANMYYVQKLSWLYELSYFATQTEDTEWLHEICARIDETVIGKRKKGGK
;
A
#
# COMPACT_ATOMS: atom_id res chain seq x y z
N MET A 1 2.21 -10.15 6.03
CA MET A 1 2.28 -10.59 4.62
C MET A 1 1.92 -9.38 3.76
N GLN A 2 2.84 -8.85 2.95
CA GLN A 2 2.52 -7.72 2.05
C GLN A 2 1.54 -8.19 0.98
N VAL A 3 0.43 -7.48 0.81
CA VAL A 3 -0.56 -7.76 -0.25
C VAL A 3 -0.14 -7.03 -1.51
N ILE A 4 -0.15 -7.76 -2.63
CA ILE A 4 0.07 -7.17 -3.96
C ILE A 4 -1.22 -6.45 -4.36
N THR A 5 -1.18 -5.12 -4.35
CA THR A 5 -2.30 -4.26 -4.77
C THR A 5 -2.36 -4.17 -6.29
N PRO A 6 -3.51 -3.72 -6.86
CA PRO A 6 -3.64 -3.53 -8.31
C PRO A 6 -2.57 -2.62 -8.93
N PHE A 7 -2.18 -1.55 -8.23
CA PHE A 7 -1.13 -0.63 -8.71
C PHE A 7 0.27 -1.27 -8.68
N HIS A 8 0.59 -2.14 -7.70
CA HIS A 8 1.85 -2.91 -7.73
C HIS A 8 1.90 -3.83 -8.96
N ARG A 9 0.79 -4.51 -9.26
CA ARG A 9 0.70 -5.39 -10.44
C ARG A 9 0.86 -4.58 -11.74
N ARG A 10 0.16 -3.44 -11.86
CA ARG A 10 0.23 -2.59 -13.05
C ARG A 10 1.63 -1.99 -13.24
N LEU A 11 2.30 -1.55 -12.17
CA LEU A 11 3.69 -1.10 -12.24
C LEU A 11 4.63 -2.19 -12.75
N ALA A 12 4.48 -3.43 -12.26
CA ALA A 12 5.31 -4.54 -12.70
C ALA A 12 5.07 -4.89 -14.19
N GLU A 13 3.82 -4.85 -14.64
CA GLU A 13 3.45 -5.04 -16.04
C GLU A 13 4.07 -3.96 -16.94
N LEU A 14 3.89 -2.68 -16.59
CA LEU A 14 4.43 -1.55 -17.35
C LEU A 14 5.96 -1.59 -17.39
N ALA A 15 6.61 -1.93 -16.27
CA ALA A 15 8.05 -2.11 -16.22
C ALA A 15 8.55 -3.28 -17.08
N PHE A 16 7.72 -4.31 -17.31
CA PHE A 16 8.04 -5.38 -18.24
C PHE A 16 7.89 -4.91 -19.70
N ILE A 17 6.77 -4.26 -20.03
CA ILE A 17 6.52 -3.70 -21.38
C ILE A 17 7.65 -2.75 -21.79
N GLN A 18 8.10 -1.89 -20.87
CA GLN A 18 9.17 -0.91 -21.11
C GLN A 18 10.51 -1.56 -21.50
N LYS A 19 10.74 -2.84 -21.16
CA LYS A 19 11.95 -3.58 -21.58
C LYS A 19 11.89 -4.03 -23.04
N GLU A 20 10.69 -4.20 -23.59
CA GLU A 20 10.47 -4.68 -24.95
C GLU A 20 10.26 -3.54 -25.95
N ARG A 21 9.61 -2.46 -25.51
CA ARG A 21 9.35 -1.26 -26.31
C ARG A 21 9.16 -0.03 -25.43
N GLU A 22 9.15 1.15 -26.05
CA GLU A 22 8.70 2.36 -25.36
C GLU A 22 7.22 2.26 -24.96
N LEU A 23 6.88 2.86 -23.81
CA LEU A 23 5.49 2.98 -23.37
C LEU A 23 4.74 3.97 -24.27
N THR A 24 3.47 3.66 -24.52
CA THR A 24 2.52 4.59 -25.12
C THR A 24 2.19 5.71 -24.12
N GLU A 25 1.63 6.82 -24.61
CA GLU A 25 1.19 7.94 -23.76
C GLU A 25 0.24 7.47 -22.64
N GLN A 26 -0.77 6.66 -22.99
CA GLN A 26 -1.71 6.11 -22.01
C GLN A 26 -1.02 5.21 -20.96
N GLU A 27 0.01 4.46 -21.35
CA GLU A 27 0.78 3.62 -20.43
C GLU A 27 1.69 4.46 -19.51
N TYR A 28 2.20 5.59 -19.99
CA TYR A 28 2.90 6.56 -19.14
C TYR A 28 1.95 7.22 -18.13
N ASP A 29 0.73 7.57 -18.53
CA ASP A 29 -0.29 8.08 -17.62
C ASP A 29 -0.65 7.05 -16.55
N ASP A 30 -0.82 5.79 -16.94
CA ASP A 30 -1.04 4.69 -16.01
C ASP A 30 0.15 4.50 -15.06
N PHE A 31 1.38 4.61 -15.57
CA PHE A 31 2.60 4.51 -14.78
C PHE A 31 2.66 5.60 -13.71
N ASP A 32 2.42 6.85 -14.10
CA ASP A 32 2.40 8.00 -13.19
C ASP A 32 1.29 7.88 -12.12
N LEU A 33 0.11 7.44 -12.52
CA LEU A 33 -0.98 7.18 -11.57
C LEU A 33 -0.61 6.08 -10.58
N CYS A 34 -0.06 4.96 -11.07
CA CYS A 34 0.27 3.83 -10.22
C CYS A 34 1.46 4.12 -9.30
N ILE A 35 2.46 4.89 -9.75
CA ILE A 35 3.60 5.25 -8.91
C ILE A 35 3.18 6.23 -7.82
N LYS A 36 2.28 7.18 -8.12
CA LYS A 36 1.67 8.06 -7.11
C LYS A 36 0.91 7.25 -6.06
N ALA A 37 0.08 6.30 -6.49
CA ALA A 37 -0.63 5.41 -5.56
C ALA A 37 0.34 4.59 -4.68
N ASN A 38 1.41 4.06 -5.27
CA ASN A 38 2.46 3.34 -4.55
C ASN A 38 3.17 4.23 -3.51
N MET A 39 3.51 5.46 -3.88
CA MET A 39 4.16 6.42 -2.98
C MET A 39 3.30 6.66 -1.74
N TYR A 40 2.01 6.95 -1.90
CA TYR A 40 1.11 7.16 -0.76
C TYR A 40 0.94 5.89 0.08
N TYR A 41 0.85 4.72 -0.56
CA TYR A 41 0.73 3.44 0.13
C TYR A 41 1.96 3.16 1.01
N VAL A 42 3.17 3.28 0.43
CA VAL A 42 4.43 3.06 1.13
C VAL A 42 4.59 4.06 2.27
N GLN A 43 4.38 5.35 2.02
CA GLN A 43 4.50 6.40 3.04
C GLN A 43 3.59 6.11 4.25
N LYS A 44 2.32 5.77 4.00
CA LYS A 44 1.36 5.48 5.06
C LYS A 44 1.75 4.23 5.85
N LEU A 45 2.17 3.16 5.18
CA LEU A 45 2.58 1.93 5.86
C LEU A 45 3.86 2.10 6.67
N SER A 46 4.88 2.77 6.12
CA SER A 46 6.12 3.05 6.85
C SER A 46 5.85 3.77 8.15
N TRP A 47 5.02 4.83 8.10
CA TRP A 47 4.63 5.56 9.30
C TRP A 47 3.87 4.69 10.31
N LEU A 48 2.94 3.85 9.86
CA LEU A 48 2.23 2.93 10.77
C LEU A 48 3.18 1.89 11.41
N TYR A 49 4.16 1.39 10.67
CA TYR A 49 5.15 0.46 11.22
C TYR A 49 6.06 1.13 12.26
N GLU A 50 6.50 2.36 12.00
CA GLU A 50 7.25 3.15 12.98
C GLU A 50 6.45 3.37 14.25
N LEU A 51 5.16 3.74 14.13
CA LEU A 51 4.28 3.86 15.29
C LEU A 51 4.11 2.54 16.04
N SER A 52 3.97 1.41 15.33
CA SER A 52 3.83 0.09 15.98
C SER A 52 5.10 -0.27 16.77
N TYR A 53 6.26 0.13 16.26
CA TYR A 53 7.52 -0.04 16.95
C TYR A 53 7.53 0.78 18.25
N PHE A 54 7.15 2.07 18.20
CA PHE A 54 7.06 2.89 19.40
C PHE A 54 6.06 2.36 20.43
N ALA A 55 4.86 1.97 20.01
CA ALA A 55 3.85 1.37 20.90
C ALA A 55 4.37 0.12 21.60
N THR A 56 5.15 -0.70 20.88
CA THR A 56 5.82 -1.88 21.46
C THR A 56 6.89 -1.47 22.47
N GLN A 57 7.71 -0.45 22.18
CA GLN A 57 8.75 0.03 23.10
C GLN A 57 8.17 0.64 24.38
N THR A 58 6.96 1.19 24.33
CA THR A 58 6.27 1.76 25.49
C THR A 58 5.34 0.77 26.20
N GLU A 59 5.33 -0.51 25.77
CA GLU A 59 4.44 -1.57 26.28
C GLU A 59 2.93 -1.21 26.17
N ASP A 60 2.58 -0.27 25.30
CA ASP A 60 1.21 0.18 25.08
C ASP A 60 0.50 -0.77 24.11
N THR A 61 -0.09 -1.81 24.69
CA THR A 61 -0.71 -2.90 23.94
C THR A 61 -2.02 -2.45 23.27
N GLU A 62 -2.76 -1.52 23.88
CA GLU A 62 -3.99 -0.98 23.29
C GLU A 62 -3.69 -0.17 22.04
N TRP A 63 -2.72 0.74 22.12
CA TRP A 63 -2.27 1.52 20.97
C TRP A 63 -1.68 0.63 19.86
N LEU A 64 -0.91 -0.40 20.24
CA LEU A 64 -0.39 -1.38 19.28
C LEU A 64 -1.53 -2.08 18.51
N HIS A 65 -2.59 -2.50 19.20
CA HIS A 65 -3.75 -3.12 18.55
C HIS A 65 -4.45 -2.18 17.56
N GLU A 66 -4.60 -0.91 17.91
CA GLU A 66 -5.16 0.10 16.99
C GLU A 66 -4.31 0.28 15.74
N ILE A 67 -2.99 0.37 15.89
CA ILE A 67 -2.06 0.53 14.77
C ILE A 67 -2.12 -0.71 13.87
N CYS A 68 -2.12 -1.91 14.43
CA CYS A 68 -2.26 -3.17 13.68
C CYS A 68 -3.56 -3.19 12.86
N ALA A 69 -4.69 -2.76 13.44
CA ALA A 69 -5.96 -2.67 12.70
C ALA A 69 -5.89 -1.69 11.52
N ARG A 70 -5.16 -0.58 11.66
CA ARG A 70 -4.96 0.41 10.59
C ARG A 70 -4.02 -0.09 9.49
N ILE A 71 -3.02 -0.89 9.85
CA ILE A 71 -2.16 -1.59 8.89
C ILE A 71 -3.00 -2.56 8.07
N ASP A 72 -3.82 -3.38 8.72
CA ASP A 72 -4.71 -4.33 8.04
C ASP A 72 -5.68 -3.61 7.10
N GLU A 73 -6.30 -2.52 7.54
CA GLU A 73 -7.18 -1.70 6.69
C GLU A 73 -6.44 -1.15 5.46
N THR A 74 -5.17 -0.75 5.62
CA THR A 74 -4.37 -0.20 4.52
C THR A 74 -3.92 -1.29 3.54
N VAL A 75 -3.61 -2.49 4.02
CA VAL A 75 -3.11 -3.63 3.22
C VAL A 75 -4.25 -4.38 2.53
N ILE A 76 -5.37 -4.59 3.23
CA ILE A 76 -6.49 -5.47 2.79
C ILE A 76 -7.66 -4.62 2.25
N GLY A 77 -7.73 -3.34 2.62
CA GLY A 77 -8.88 -2.47 2.35
C GLY A 77 -9.94 -2.57 3.44
N LYS A 78 -10.92 -1.65 3.41
CA LYS A 78 -12.03 -1.68 4.36
C LYS A 78 -12.88 -2.93 4.14
N ARG A 79 -13.05 -3.76 5.17
CA ARG A 79 -14.13 -4.74 5.19
C ARG A 79 -15.46 -3.98 5.11
N LYS A 80 -16.28 -4.22 4.08
CA LYS A 80 -17.69 -3.79 4.09
C LYS A 80 -18.32 -4.39 5.35
N LYS A 81 -18.70 -3.56 6.32
CA LYS A 81 -19.55 -4.03 7.42
C LYS A 81 -20.83 -4.56 6.79
N GLY A 82 -21.09 -5.85 6.95
CA GLY A 82 -22.35 -6.45 6.51
C GLY A 82 -23.50 -5.63 7.10
N GLY A 83 -24.36 -5.12 6.21
CA GLY A 83 -25.60 -4.47 6.63
C GLY A 83 -26.39 -5.46 7.48
N LYS A 84 -26.83 -4.98 8.65
CA LYS A 84 -27.91 -5.63 9.39
C LYS A 84 -29.18 -5.59 8.58
#